data_AF-A0A5B0R3E6-F1
#
_entry.id   AF-A0A5B0R3E6-F1
#
_cell.length_a   1.000
_cell.length_b   1.000
_cell.length_c   1.000
_cell.angle_alpha   90.00
_cell.angle_beta   90.00
_cell.angle_gamma   90.00
#
_symmetry.space_group_name_H-M   'P 1'
#
loop_
_entity.id
_entity.type
_entity.pdbx_description
1 polymer ?
#
loop_
_entity_poly.entity_id
_entity_poly.type
_entity_poly.pdbx_seq_one_letter_code
_entity_poly.pdbx_strand_id
1 'polypeptide(L)'
;MGYNAQASRAVEEAVYPKRSLRRLPLADKTVTPPELLSLDGGPTVTQILQVHLDRHNMIDKGTFVAVGHSLTSELGIGKIKSLWEVRTENGVTYFGHLDVYKLMDVDPYYMMRSLRRTDRTVTVNAKFFRGAVNVQHDCHGSKCVLDKLASTRKERQASQGTCWGIRHLDEDRYILNSASLHDPQLHERILELPPTTFSPAEWAECIKLGHHSWLGGSEVSSDDAGDSSDEESQGPVESGDPGGDEEEEANEPEDGRSVSEYSEGSSQDEDGSSQDEDAEGETDDEEEYDWGNIQVMPN
;
A
#
# COMPACT_ATOMS: atom_id res chain seq x y z
N MET A 1 12.04 0.73 -22.13
CA MET A 1 12.80 1.40 -21.04
C MET A 1 12.93 0.41 -19.90
N GLY A 2 14.15 -0.03 -19.56
CA GLY A 2 14.37 -1.00 -18.49
C GLY A 2 14.67 -0.30 -17.18
N TYR A 3 13.73 -0.32 -16.23
CA TYR A 3 14.01 0.09 -14.85
C TYR A 3 14.89 -0.98 -14.20
N ASN A 4 16.09 -0.59 -13.76
CA ASN A 4 17.00 -1.49 -13.03
C ASN A 4 16.78 -1.32 -11.53
N ALA A 5 15.93 -2.17 -10.96
CA ALA A 5 15.61 -2.17 -9.53
C ALA A 5 16.83 -2.49 -8.63
N GLN A 6 17.88 -3.13 -9.14
CA GLN A 6 19.08 -3.40 -8.32
C GLN A 6 19.95 -2.15 -8.16
N ALA A 7 20.00 -1.29 -9.20
CA ALA A 7 20.77 -0.05 -9.16
C ALA A 7 20.18 1.00 -8.20
N SER A 8 18.86 0.97 -7.95
CA SER A 8 18.21 1.84 -6.95
C SER A 8 18.37 1.34 -5.51
N ARG A 9 18.89 0.13 -5.30
CA ARG A 9 19.04 -0.53 -3.99
C ARG A 9 20.46 -0.52 -3.44
N ALA A 10 21.36 0.36 -3.92
CA ALA A 10 22.68 0.50 -3.29
C ALA A 10 22.51 0.97 -1.83
N VAL A 11 22.59 0.02 -0.89
CA VAL A 11 22.26 0.24 0.52
C VAL A 11 23.42 0.93 1.21
N GLU A 12 23.21 2.17 1.65
CA GLU A 12 24.03 2.75 2.71
C GLU A 12 23.51 2.21 4.06
N GLU A 13 23.81 0.95 4.38
CA GLU A 13 23.33 0.25 5.59
C GLU A 13 23.65 1.01 6.89
N ALA A 14 24.66 1.88 6.87
CA ALA A 14 25.03 2.72 8.00
C ALA A 14 24.01 3.85 8.32
N VAL A 15 23.06 4.14 7.42
CA VAL A 15 22.17 5.33 7.52
C VAL A 15 20.70 4.95 7.76
N TYR A 16 20.32 3.70 7.47
CA TYR A 16 18.94 3.23 7.54
C TYR A 16 18.83 1.97 8.42
N PRO A 17 17.69 1.72 9.09
CA PRO A 17 16.46 2.53 9.07
C PRO A 17 16.58 3.86 9.83
N LYS A 18 15.79 4.86 9.43
CA LYS A 18 15.72 6.17 10.13
C LYS A 18 14.31 6.72 10.19
N ARG A 19 13.94 7.37 11.30
CA ARG A 19 12.63 8.06 11.39
C ARG A 19 12.54 9.28 10.48
N SER A 20 11.32 9.60 10.05
CA SER A 20 11.05 10.93 9.49
C SER A 20 10.93 11.99 10.61
N LEU A 21 11.13 13.25 10.26
CA LEU A 21 11.01 14.38 11.19
C LEU A 21 9.55 14.83 11.40
N ARG A 22 8.58 14.18 10.74
CA ARG A 22 7.17 14.54 10.86
C ARG A 22 6.64 14.14 12.23
N ARG A 23 5.76 14.99 12.78
CA ARG A 23 5.14 14.74 14.08
C ARG A 23 3.98 13.76 13.93
N LEU A 24 3.87 12.85 14.89
CA LEU A 24 2.75 11.93 15.02
C LEU A 24 1.48 12.73 15.40
N PRO A 25 0.39 12.65 14.61
CA PRO A 25 -0.91 13.22 14.98
C PRO A 25 -1.44 12.59 16.28
N LEU A 26 -2.17 13.38 17.08
CA LEU A 26 -2.70 12.88 18.36
C LEU A 26 -3.70 11.73 18.16
N ALA A 27 -4.49 11.78 17.08
CA ALA A 27 -5.45 10.74 16.71
C ALA A 27 -4.79 9.38 16.36
N ASP A 28 -3.51 9.38 16.00
CA ASP A 28 -2.76 8.17 15.68
C ASP A 28 -1.97 7.63 16.86
N LYS A 29 -2.02 8.28 18.02
CA LYS A 29 -1.38 7.75 19.23
C LYS A 29 -2.07 6.48 19.68
N THR A 30 -1.28 5.44 19.91
CA THR A 30 -1.74 4.15 20.41
C THR A 30 -1.05 3.82 21.73
N VAL A 31 -1.60 2.84 22.45
CA VAL A 31 -0.93 2.26 23.61
C VAL A 31 0.39 1.63 23.18
N THR A 32 1.43 1.79 24.01
CA THR A 32 2.74 1.17 23.77
C THR A 32 2.63 -0.35 23.86
N PRO A 33 3.12 -1.11 22.86
CA PRO A 33 3.18 -2.57 22.94
C PRO A 33 3.96 -3.01 24.18
N PRO A 34 3.39 -3.90 25.03
CA PRO A 34 4.04 -4.34 26.27
C PRO A 34 5.43 -4.92 26.05
N GLU A 35 5.64 -5.57 24.90
CA GLU A 35 6.89 -6.26 24.57
C GLU A 35 8.06 -5.27 24.40
N LEU A 36 7.77 -4.02 24.04
CA LEU A 36 8.79 -2.96 23.95
C LEU A 36 9.17 -2.40 25.32
N LEU A 37 8.26 -2.42 26.28
CA LEU A 37 8.51 -1.97 27.65
C LEU A 37 9.29 -3.01 28.45
N SER A 38 9.13 -4.29 28.11
CA SER A 38 9.86 -5.41 28.73
C SER A 38 11.29 -5.59 28.20
N LEU A 39 11.74 -4.77 27.24
CA LEU A 39 13.12 -4.84 26.77
C LEU A 39 14.10 -4.42 27.88
N ASP A 40 15.23 -5.13 27.96
CA ASP A 40 16.25 -4.88 28.97
C ASP A 40 16.88 -3.48 28.83
N GLY A 41 17.32 -2.91 29.96
CA GLY A 41 18.04 -1.64 29.98
C GLY A 41 17.17 -0.38 30.09
N GLY A 42 15.90 -0.52 30.48
CA GLY A 42 15.02 0.63 30.75
C GLY A 42 14.84 1.55 29.53
N PRO A 43 14.43 1.01 28.37
CA PRO A 43 14.39 1.76 27.13
C PRO A 43 13.46 2.97 27.21
N THR A 44 13.84 4.04 26.51
CA THR A 44 12.88 5.10 26.18
C THR A 44 12.16 4.72 24.90
N VAL A 45 10.87 4.44 25.01
CA VAL A 45 10.01 4.02 23.88
C VAL A 45 9.13 5.19 23.45
N THR A 46 9.18 5.56 22.18
CA THR A 46 8.42 6.69 21.62
C THR A 46 7.74 6.28 20.32
N GLN A 47 6.43 6.49 20.21
CA GLN A 47 5.71 6.26 18.96
C GLN A 47 6.11 7.29 17.91
N ILE A 48 6.32 6.84 16.67
CA ILE A 48 6.73 7.67 15.53
C ILE A 48 5.76 7.48 14.36
N LEU A 49 5.72 8.46 13.46
CA LEU A 49 4.80 8.44 12.33
C LEU A 49 5.30 7.55 11.18
N GLN A 50 6.57 7.69 10.80
CA GLN A 50 7.13 7.04 9.60
C GLN A 50 8.59 6.65 9.80
N VAL A 51 8.99 5.56 9.16
CA VAL A 51 10.37 5.06 9.10
C VAL A 51 10.78 4.91 7.64
N HIS A 52 11.97 5.40 7.28
CA HIS A 52 12.62 5.08 6.02
C HIS A 52 13.42 3.79 6.19
N LEU A 53 13.10 2.78 5.38
CA LEU A 53 13.87 1.52 5.31
C LEU A 53 15.08 1.67 4.39
N ASP A 54 14.94 2.50 3.35
CA ASP A 54 16.04 2.96 2.50
C ASP A 54 15.69 4.34 1.90
N ARG A 55 16.42 4.77 0.87
CA ARG A 55 16.21 6.07 0.21
C ARG A 55 14.82 6.21 -0.44
N HIS A 56 14.22 5.11 -0.88
CA HIS A 56 13.00 5.08 -1.69
C HIS A 56 11.83 4.42 -0.95
N ASN A 57 12.10 3.53 0.01
CA ASN A 57 11.12 2.88 0.86
C ASN A 57 10.88 3.66 2.15
N MET A 58 9.69 4.24 2.27
CA MET A 58 9.18 4.81 3.52
C MET A 58 7.91 4.06 3.91
N ILE A 59 7.81 3.72 5.19
CA ILE A 59 6.67 2.99 5.77
C ILE A 59 6.01 3.82 6.87
N ASP A 60 4.70 3.65 7.01
CA ASP A 60 3.86 4.30 8.02
C ASP A 60 2.65 3.42 8.38
N LYS A 61 1.80 3.91 9.29
CA LYS A 61 0.57 3.23 9.70
C LYS A 61 -0.31 2.91 8.48
N GLY A 62 -0.75 1.66 8.39
CA GLY A 62 -1.56 1.14 7.28
C GLY A 62 -0.75 0.55 6.14
N THR A 63 0.56 0.79 6.07
CA THR A 63 1.43 0.19 5.06
C THR A 63 1.58 -1.32 5.31
N PHE A 64 1.45 -2.13 4.25
CA PHE A 64 1.78 -3.55 4.28
C PHE A 64 3.27 -3.75 4.07
N VAL A 65 3.90 -4.62 4.86
CA VAL A 65 5.32 -4.91 4.79
C VAL A 65 5.57 -6.41 4.75
N ALA A 66 6.61 -6.79 4.01
CA ALA A 66 7.16 -8.12 4.03
C ALA A 66 8.26 -8.21 5.08
N VAL A 67 8.24 -9.28 5.87
CA VAL A 67 9.11 -9.47 7.03
C VAL A 67 9.85 -10.78 6.87
N GLY A 68 11.18 -10.78 7.07
CA GLY A 68 11.97 -12.01 7.06
C GLY A 68 13.41 -11.82 7.55
N HIS A 69 13.99 -12.84 8.18
CA HIS A 69 15.33 -12.79 8.78
C HIS A 69 16.47 -12.69 7.78
N SER A 70 16.32 -13.27 6.59
CA SER A 70 17.34 -13.20 5.54
C SER A 70 16.70 -12.92 4.17
N LEU A 71 17.53 -12.75 3.14
CA LEU A 71 17.05 -12.67 1.76
C LEU A 71 16.48 -14.00 1.26
N THR A 72 16.65 -15.10 1.99
CA THR A 72 16.22 -16.44 1.57
C THR A 72 15.24 -17.06 2.57
N SER A 73 14.94 -16.38 3.67
CA SER A 73 13.94 -16.84 4.62
C SER A 73 12.55 -16.70 4.01
N GLU A 74 11.63 -17.53 4.49
CA GLU A 74 10.21 -17.34 4.28
C GLU A 74 9.79 -15.92 4.69
N LEU A 75 8.86 -15.34 3.94
CA LEU A 75 8.42 -13.96 4.13
C LEU A 75 7.03 -13.94 4.73
N GLY A 76 6.91 -13.39 5.93
CA GLY A 76 5.63 -13.04 6.52
C GLY A 76 5.12 -11.71 5.99
N ILE A 77 3.80 -11.53 5.95
CA ILE A 77 3.16 -10.26 5.56
C ILE A 77 2.43 -9.68 6.77
N GLY A 78 2.61 -8.38 7.02
CA GLY A 78 1.89 -7.68 8.08
C GLY A 78 1.51 -6.26 7.69
N LYS A 79 0.40 -5.77 8.25
CA LYS A 79 -0.05 -4.37 8.14
C LYS A 79 0.41 -3.60 9.37
N ILE A 80 1.09 -2.48 9.17
CA ILE A 80 1.60 -1.66 10.27
C ILE A 80 0.45 -0.97 11.01
N LYS A 81 0.29 -1.27 12.31
CA LYS A 81 -0.63 -0.56 13.21
C LYS A 81 0.02 0.69 13.79
N SER A 82 1.27 0.57 14.21
CA SER A 82 2.06 1.66 14.79
C SER A 82 3.55 1.40 14.66
N LEU A 83 4.33 2.48 14.62
CA LEU A 83 5.80 2.45 14.55
C LEU A 83 6.39 3.08 15.82
N TRP A 84 7.52 2.55 16.26
CA TRP A 84 8.13 2.89 17.55
C TRP A 84 9.63 3.08 17.39
N GLU A 85 10.15 4.13 18.01
CA GLU A 85 11.57 4.36 18.27
C GLU A 85 11.89 3.88 19.68
N VAL A 86 12.89 3.03 19.80
CA VAL A 86 13.39 2.48 21.07
C VAL A 86 14.82 2.95 21.25
N ARG A 87 15.06 3.75 22.30
CA ARG A 87 16.40 4.21 22.69
C ARG A 87 16.89 3.45 23.90
N THR A 88 18.06 2.84 23.76
CA THR A 88 18.81 2.19 24.84
C THR A 88 20.20 2.80 24.93
N GLU A 89 21.02 2.35 25.89
CA GLU A 89 22.43 2.73 25.97
C GLU A 89 23.21 2.35 24.70
N ASN A 90 22.77 1.28 24.02
CA ASN A 90 23.40 0.75 22.82
C ASN A 90 23.03 1.50 21.53
N GLY A 91 22.09 2.45 21.61
CA GLY A 91 21.70 3.29 20.49
C GLY A 91 20.20 3.34 20.24
N VAL A 92 19.84 3.66 18.99
CA VAL A 92 18.45 3.83 18.56
C VAL A 92 18.07 2.71 17.61
N THR A 93 16.94 2.06 17.87
CA THR A 93 16.36 1.03 17.00
C THR A 93 14.89 1.35 16.74
N TYR A 94 14.33 0.77 15.68
CA TYR A 94 12.96 1.02 15.25
C TYR A 94 12.19 -0.30 15.20
N PHE A 95 10.92 -0.25 15.59
CA PHE A 95 10.03 -1.38 15.63
C PHE A 95 8.70 -1.04 14.98
N GLY A 96 8.05 -2.01 14.35
CA GLY A 96 6.66 -1.92 13.91
C GLY A 96 5.81 -2.95 14.64
N HIS A 97 4.66 -2.50 15.12
CA HIS A 97 3.61 -3.36 15.64
C HIS A 97 2.62 -3.64 14.52
N LEU A 98 2.44 -4.92 14.18
CA LEU A 98 1.79 -5.36 12.95
C LEU A 98 0.57 -6.24 13.27
N ASP A 99 -0.50 -6.10 12.48
CA ASP A 99 -1.48 -7.18 12.31
C ASP A 99 -0.92 -8.16 11.26
N VAL A 100 -0.95 -9.45 11.55
CA VAL A 100 -0.42 -10.51 10.68
C VAL A 100 -1.44 -10.90 9.61
N TYR A 101 -0.95 -11.15 8.40
CA TYR A 101 -1.76 -11.64 7.28
C TYR A 101 -1.19 -12.94 6.74
N LYS A 102 -2.09 -13.91 6.51
CA LYS A 102 -1.78 -15.17 5.83
C LYS A 102 -1.94 -14.99 4.32
N LEU A 103 -0.95 -15.47 3.56
CA LEU A 103 -1.07 -15.62 2.12
C LEU A 103 -1.98 -16.80 1.82
N MET A 104 -2.97 -16.57 0.96
CA MET A 104 -3.97 -17.54 0.57
C MET A 104 -3.77 -17.93 -0.90
N ASP A 105 -4.66 -18.77 -1.42
CA ASP A 105 -4.68 -19.16 -2.83
C ASP A 105 -5.04 -17.99 -3.76
N VAL A 106 -4.93 -18.27 -5.06
CA VAL A 106 -5.35 -17.39 -6.14
C VAL A 106 -6.86 -17.19 -6.07
N ASP A 107 -7.27 -15.93 -5.88
CA ASP A 107 -8.67 -15.55 -5.89
C ASP A 107 -9.29 -15.75 -7.29
N PRO A 108 -10.43 -16.44 -7.43
CA PRO A 108 -11.04 -16.72 -8.74
C PRO A 108 -11.56 -15.49 -9.50
N TYR A 109 -11.86 -14.39 -8.82
CA TYR A 109 -12.37 -13.18 -9.45
C TYR A 109 -11.22 -12.30 -9.95
N TYR A 110 -10.21 -12.09 -9.11
CA TYR A 110 -9.05 -11.25 -9.43
C TYR A 110 -7.93 -11.99 -10.15
N MET A 111 -7.91 -13.32 -10.10
CA MET A 111 -6.82 -14.18 -10.61
C MET A 111 -5.45 -13.79 -10.03
N MET A 112 -5.44 -13.35 -8.77
CA MET A 112 -4.27 -12.93 -7.99
C MET A 112 -4.31 -13.56 -6.60
N ARG A 113 -3.16 -13.71 -5.94
CA ARG A 113 -3.14 -14.26 -4.57
C ARG A 113 -3.87 -13.35 -3.60
N SER A 114 -4.68 -13.94 -2.75
CA SER A 114 -5.40 -13.23 -1.69
C SER A 114 -4.61 -13.25 -0.37
N LEU A 115 -4.91 -12.28 0.49
CA LEU A 115 -4.38 -12.13 1.83
C LEU A 115 -5.54 -12.08 2.80
N ARG A 116 -5.38 -12.78 3.92
CA ARG A 116 -6.37 -12.78 5.00
C ARG A 116 -5.74 -12.41 6.32
N ARG A 117 -6.33 -11.43 7.01
CA ARG A 117 -5.91 -11.04 8.35
C ARG A 117 -6.10 -12.21 9.31
N THR A 118 -5.14 -12.40 10.20
CA THR A 118 -5.25 -13.33 11.33
C THR A 118 -5.59 -12.56 12.62
N ASP A 119 -5.86 -13.28 13.69
CA ASP A 119 -6.03 -12.71 15.03
C ASP A 119 -4.70 -12.30 15.69
N ARG A 120 -3.57 -12.59 15.04
CA ARG A 120 -2.24 -12.38 15.60
C ARG A 120 -1.73 -10.97 15.34
N THR A 121 -1.14 -10.41 16.39
CA THR A 121 -0.35 -9.18 16.31
C THR A 121 1.07 -9.45 16.78
N VAL A 122 2.05 -8.82 16.13
CA VAL A 122 3.47 -9.01 16.43
C VAL A 122 4.21 -7.69 16.45
N THR A 123 5.29 -7.62 17.25
CA THR A 123 6.15 -6.43 17.32
C THR A 123 7.52 -6.78 16.75
N VAL A 124 7.87 -6.21 15.59
CA VAL A 124 9.04 -6.63 14.83
C VAL A 124 10.03 -5.48 14.68
N ASN A 125 11.33 -5.77 14.80
CA ASN A 125 12.38 -4.81 14.52
C ASN A 125 12.40 -4.46 13.02
N ALA A 126 12.41 -3.17 12.68
CA ALA A 126 12.37 -2.68 11.31
C ALA A 126 13.56 -3.16 10.45
N LYS A 127 14.66 -3.62 11.05
CA LYS A 127 15.78 -4.26 10.32
C LYS A 127 15.37 -5.52 9.56
N PHE A 128 14.28 -6.17 9.97
CA PHE A 128 13.75 -7.37 9.32
C PHE A 128 12.69 -7.05 8.25
N PHE A 129 12.36 -5.77 8.03
CA PHE A 129 11.45 -5.38 6.97
C PHE A 129 12.19 -5.40 5.64
N ARG A 130 11.66 -6.18 4.69
CA ARG A 130 12.25 -6.36 3.35
C ARG A 130 11.77 -5.31 2.36
N GLY A 131 10.61 -4.73 2.61
CA GLY A 131 10.03 -3.67 1.80
C GLY A 131 8.53 -3.56 2.00
N ALA A 132 7.96 -2.50 1.43
CA ALA A 132 6.52 -2.33 1.36
C ALA A 132 5.92 -3.27 0.30
N VAL A 133 4.77 -3.84 0.61
CA VAL A 133 4.01 -4.74 -0.25
C VAL A 133 2.78 -4.00 -0.75
N ASN A 134 2.52 -4.12 -2.05
CA ASN A 134 1.42 -3.43 -2.69
C ASN A 134 0.18 -4.33 -2.72
N VAL A 135 -0.86 -3.94 -1.99
CA VAL A 135 -2.10 -4.72 -1.87
C VAL A 135 -3.31 -3.84 -2.20
N GLN A 136 -4.39 -4.45 -2.62
CA GLN A 136 -5.69 -3.81 -2.83
C GLN A 136 -6.72 -4.48 -1.94
N HIS A 137 -7.70 -3.74 -1.42
CA HIS A 137 -8.77 -4.36 -0.64
C HIS A 137 -9.63 -5.26 -1.55
N ASP A 138 -9.98 -6.45 -1.07
CA ASP A 138 -10.88 -7.38 -1.76
C ASP A 138 -12.33 -6.91 -1.63
N CYS A 139 -12.66 -5.86 -2.40
CA CYS A 139 -13.98 -5.26 -2.36
C CYS A 139 -15.08 -6.23 -2.82
N HIS A 140 -14.75 -7.16 -3.72
CA HIS A 140 -15.69 -8.14 -4.25
C HIS A 140 -16.04 -9.19 -3.18
N GLY A 141 -15.04 -9.84 -2.58
CA GLY A 141 -15.23 -10.85 -1.55
C GLY A 141 -15.85 -10.29 -0.27
N SER A 142 -15.49 -9.06 0.10
CA SER A 142 -16.08 -8.34 1.25
C SER A 142 -17.42 -7.68 0.94
N LYS A 143 -17.91 -7.75 -0.31
CA LYS A 143 -19.19 -7.15 -0.75
C LYS A 143 -19.30 -5.66 -0.41
N CYS A 144 -18.21 -4.92 -0.61
CA CYS A 144 -18.15 -3.50 -0.31
C CYS A 144 -19.19 -2.70 -1.09
N VAL A 145 -19.68 -1.61 -0.50
CA VAL A 145 -20.80 -0.85 -1.05
C VAL A 145 -20.34 0.49 -1.60
N LEU A 146 -20.94 0.90 -2.71
CA LEU A 146 -20.76 2.25 -3.24
C LEU A 146 -21.61 3.22 -2.42
N ASP A 147 -20.97 4.20 -1.80
CA ASP A 147 -21.61 5.18 -0.92
C ASP A 147 -21.20 6.61 -1.28
N LYS A 148 -22.02 7.59 -0.88
CA LYS A 148 -21.67 9.01 -1.04
C LYS A 148 -20.78 9.42 0.13
N LEU A 149 -19.48 9.46 -0.10
CA LEU A 149 -18.51 9.92 0.87
C LEU A 149 -18.47 11.45 0.91
N ALA A 150 -18.23 11.99 2.11
CA ALA A 150 -18.00 13.41 2.30
C ALA A 150 -16.81 13.88 1.43
N SER A 151 -16.80 15.16 1.09
CA SER A 151 -15.84 15.76 0.16
C SER A 151 -14.39 15.34 0.43
N THR A 152 -13.76 14.76 -0.58
CA THR A 152 -12.32 14.51 -0.58
C THR A 152 -11.57 15.74 -1.10
N ARG A 153 -10.30 15.87 -0.72
CA ARG A 153 -9.42 16.88 -1.31
C ARG A 153 -9.03 16.43 -2.72
N LYS A 154 -9.37 17.23 -3.73
CA LYS A 154 -8.83 17.08 -5.09
C LYS A 154 -7.74 18.13 -5.26
N GLU A 155 -6.54 17.73 -5.68
CA GLU A 155 -5.40 18.64 -5.93
C GLU A 155 -5.07 19.58 -4.74
N ARG A 156 -5.17 19.07 -3.50
CA ARG A 156 -4.97 19.82 -2.25
C ARG A 156 -6.05 20.87 -1.91
N GLN A 157 -7.07 21.03 -2.75
CA GLN A 157 -8.24 21.86 -2.46
C GLN A 157 -9.40 21.00 -1.96
N ALA A 158 -10.12 21.50 -0.95
CA ALA A 158 -11.36 20.87 -0.53
C ALA A 158 -12.37 21.00 -1.67
N SER A 159 -12.90 19.88 -2.17
CA SER A 159 -13.99 19.93 -3.15
C SER A 159 -15.29 20.27 -2.43
N GLN A 160 -16.13 21.12 -3.02
CA GLN A 160 -17.49 21.30 -2.53
C GLN A 160 -18.37 20.22 -3.16
N GLY A 161 -18.71 19.16 -2.40
CA GLY A 161 -19.63 18.10 -2.83
C GLY A 161 -19.30 16.72 -2.29
N THR A 162 -20.31 15.86 -2.17
CA THR A 162 -20.12 14.43 -1.88
C THR A 162 -19.67 13.70 -3.14
N CYS A 163 -18.63 12.88 -3.06
CA CYS A 163 -18.21 12.01 -4.14
C CYS A 163 -18.67 10.56 -3.88
N TRP A 164 -19.04 9.84 -4.93
CA TRP A 164 -19.24 8.40 -4.82
C TRP A 164 -17.88 7.73 -4.55
N GLY A 165 -17.82 6.89 -3.53
CA GLY A 165 -16.65 6.10 -3.20
C GLY A 165 -17.05 4.76 -2.62
N ILE A 166 -16.10 3.83 -2.57
CA ILE A 166 -16.34 2.51 -1.98
C ILE A 166 -16.20 2.64 -0.47
N ARG A 167 -17.24 2.24 0.26
CA ARG A 167 -17.18 2.02 1.70
C ARG A 167 -16.83 0.55 1.94
N HIS A 168 -15.63 0.33 2.47
CA HIS A 168 -15.16 -0.99 2.85
C HIS A 168 -15.97 -1.51 4.04
N LEU A 169 -16.41 -2.76 3.97
CA LEU A 169 -17.20 -3.41 5.04
C LEU A 169 -16.33 -4.17 6.05
N ASP A 170 -15.11 -4.52 5.65
CA ASP A 170 -14.10 -5.09 6.53
C ASP A 170 -12.72 -4.52 6.18
N GLU A 171 -11.73 -4.84 7.02
CA GLU A 171 -10.32 -4.57 6.75
C GLU A 171 -9.49 -5.86 6.83
N ASP A 172 -10.09 -6.99 6.47
CA ASP A 172 -9.48 -8.30 6.74
C ASP A 172 -9.09 -9.04 5.45
N ARG A 173 -9.62 -8.62 4.30
CA ARG A 173 -9.39 -9.27 3.00
C ARG A 173 -8.71 -8.34 2.02
N TYR A 174 -7.59 -8.79 1.48
CA TYR A 174 -6.84 -8.03 0.49
C TYR A 174 -6.38 -8.95 -0.65
N ILE A 175 -6.07 -8.33 -1.78
CA ILE A 175 -5.48 -8.96 -2.96
C ILE A 175 -4.06 -8.43 -3.10
N LEU A 176 -3.10 -9.33 -3.22
CA LEU A 176 -1.71 -8.99 -3.46
C LEU A 176 -1.54 -8.62 -4.94
N ASN A 177 -1.05 -7.42 -5.22
CA ASN A 177 -0.81 -7.01 -6.60
C ASN A 177 0.29 -7.87 -7.23
N SER A 178 0.06 -8.32 -8.46
CA SER A 178 0.97 -9.20 -9.19
C SER A 178 2.32 -8.57 -9.55
N ALA A 179 2.41 -7.24 -9.50
CA ALA A 179 3.63 -6.51 -9.81
C ALA A 179 3.78 -5.24 -8.97
N SER A 180 5.03 -4.86 -8.73
CA SER A 180 5.40 -3.58 -8.16
C SER A 180 6.52 -2.96 -8.97
N LEU A 181 6.37 -1.68 -9.32
CA LEU A 181 7.43 -0.91 -9.96
C LEU A 181 8.57 -0.59 -8.97
N HIS A 182 8.24 -0.48 -7.69
CA HIS A 182 9.21 -0.11 -6.67
C HIS A 182 10.11 -1.30 -6.29
N ASP A 183 9.51 -2.49 -6.13
CA ASP A 183 10.23 -3.71 -5.75
C ASP A 183 9.62 -4.96 -6.42
N PRO A 184 9.95 -5.20 -7.70
CA PRO A 184 9.41 -6.34 -8.44
C PRO A 184 9.91 -7.68 -7.89
N GLN A 185 11.18 -7.75 -7.47
CA GLN A 185 11.81 -8.97 -6.97
C GLN A 185 11.20 -9.43 -5.65
N LEU A 186 10.82 -8.50 -4.77
CA LEU A 186 10.10 -8.83 -3.55
C LEU A 186 8.71 -9.39 -3.85
N HIS A 187 7.97 -8.78 -4.79
CA HIS A 187 6.62 -9.26 -5.15
C HIS A 187 6.67 -10.63 -5.81
N GLU A 188 7.60 -10.88 -6.72
CA GLU A 188 7.81 -12.21 -7.34
C GLU A 188 8.05 -13.29 -6.28
N ARG A 189 8.85 -12.97 -5.25
CA ARG A 189 9.15 -13.91 -4.16
C ARG A 189 7.94 -14.18 -3.26
N ILE A 190 7.18 -13.16 -2.91
CA ILE A 190 6.00 -13.31 -2.04
C ILE A 190 4.87 -14.01 -2.78
N LEU A 191 4.70 -13.74 -4.07
CA LEU A 191 3.63 -14.30 -4.88
C LEU A 191 3.78 -15.81 -5.07
N GLU A 192 5.00 -16.35 -4.99
CA GLU A 192 5.32 -17.76 -5.22
C GLU A 192 4.62 -18.32 -6.47
N LEU A 193 4.45 -17.47 -7.48
CA LEU A 193 3.81 -17.87 -8.72
C LEU A 193 4.84 -18.69 -9.52
N PRO A 194 4.45 -19.85 -10.07
CA PRO A 194 5.34 -20.59 -10.95
C PRO A 194 5.82 -19.66 -12.06
N PRO A 195 7.13 -19.57 -12.36
CA PRO A 195 7.60 -18.76 -13.46
C PRO A 195 6.99 -19.30 -14.74
N THR A 196 5.96 -18.62 -15.24
CA THR A 196 5.29 -19.01 -16.47
C THR A 196 6.13 -18.44 -17.61
N THR A 197 7.00 -19.27 -18.17
CA THR A 197 7.81 -18.85 -19.32
C THR A 197 6.98 -19.02 -20.58
N PHE A 198 6.50 -17.91 -21.13
CA PHE A 198 5.87 -17.90 -22.44
C PHE A 198 6.94 -17.75 -23.52
N SER A 199 6.83 -18.56 -24.57
CA SER A 199 7.61 -18.41 -25.79
C SER A 199 7.25 -17.10 -26.51
N PRO A 200 8.15 -16.57 -27.35
CA PRO A 200 7.84 -15.40 -28.18
C PRO A 200 6.59 -15.57 -29.05
N ALA A 201 6.29 -16.81 -29.48
CA ALA A 201 5.11 -17.11 -30.28
C ALA A 201 3.83 -16.98 -29.44
N GLU A 202 3.81 -17.53 -28.22
CA GLU A 202 2.68 -17.41 -27.29
C GLU A 202 2.45 -15.94 -26.90
N TRP A 203 3.51 -15.16 -26.69
CA TRP A 203 3.39 -13.72 -26.48
C TRP A 203 2.75 -13.01 -27.67
N ALA A 204 3.22 -13.30 -28.89
CA ALA A 204 2.67 -12.69 -30.10
C ALA A 204 1.19 -13.08 -30.30
N GLU A 205 0.82 -14.31 -29.99
CA GLU A 205 -0.55 -14.78 -30.04
C GLU A 205 -1.44 -14.10 -28.99
N CYS A 206 -1.00 -14.03 -27.73
CA CYS A 206 -1.71 -13.32 -26.67
C CYS A 206 -1.94 -11.84 -27.02
N ILE A 207 -0.93 -11.16 -27.56
CA ILE A 207 -1.06 -9.76 -27.99
C ILE A 207 -2.09 -9.64 -29.12
N LYS A 208 -2.05 -10.52 -30.12
CA LYS A 208 -3.04 -10.53 -31.21
C LYS A 208 -4.46 -10.77 -30.72
N LEU A 209 -4.65 -11.77 -29.85
CA LEU A 209 -5.95 -12.09 -29.26
C LEU A 209 -6.48 -10.94 -28.41
N GLY A 210 -5.63 -10.35 -27.57
CA GLY A 210 -5.97 -9.18 -26.77
C GLY A 210 -6.37 -7.98 -27.62
N HIS A 211 -5.60 -7.70 -28.68
CA HIS A 211 -5.89 -6.62 -29.63
C HIS A 211 -7.22 -6.85 -30.38
N HIS A 212 -7.46 -8.08 -30.85
CA HIS A 212 -8.71 -8.43 -31.52
C HIS A 212 -9.92 -8.27 -30.58
N SER A 213 -9.80 -8.74 -29.33
CA SER A 213 -10.85 -8.58 -28.30
C SER A 213 -11.12 -7.10 -27.99
N TRP A 214 -10.05 -6.31 -27.84
CA TRP A 214 -10.15 -4.87 -27.56
C TRP A 214 -10.90 -4.11 -28.66
N LEU A 215 -10.70 -4.50 -29.92
CA LEU A 215 -11.36 -3.89 -31.08
C LEU A 215 -12.74 -4.47 -31.37
N GLY A 216 -13.29 -5.32 -30.48
CA GLY A 216 -14.58 -5.98 -30.70
C GLY A 216 -14.59 -6.87 -31.95
N GLY A 217 -13.43 -7.38 -32.35
CA GLY A 217 -13.24 -8.20 -33.53
C GLY A 217 -13.04 -7.44 -34.84
N SER A 218 -12.92 -6.10 -34.81
CA SER A 218 -12.63 -5.31 -36.00
C SER A 218 -11.12 -5.32 -36.31
N GLU A 219 -10.73 -5.65 -37.53
CA GLU A 219 -9.35 -5.48 -37.98
C GLU A 219 -9.08 -4.01 -38.29
N VAL A 220 -7.98 -3.45 -37.77
CA VAL A 220 -7.51 -2.13 -38.19
C VAL A 220 -6.79 -2.33 -39.52
N SER A 221 -7.40 -1.91 -40.61
CA SER A 221 -6.68 -1.80 -41.89
C SER A 221 -5.67 -0.67 -41.74
N SER A 222 -4.38 -1.00 -41.74
CA SER A 222 -3.33 0.00 -41.86
C SER A 222 -3.21 0.43 -43.33
N ASP A 223 -4.25 1.10 -43.84
CA ASP A 223 -4.17 1.81 -45.11
C ASP A 223 -3.57 3.21 -44.82
N ASP A 224 -2.28 3.24 -44.48
CA ASP A 224 -1.48 4.46 -44.56
C ASP A 224 -0.16 4.14 -45.24
N ALA A 225 -0.27 3.87 -46.55
CA ALA A 225 0.83 4.15 -47.45
C ALA A 225 1.00 5.67 -47.44
N GLY A 226 2.04 6.14 -46.76
CA GLY A 226 2.31 7.57 -46.60
C GLY A 226 2.17 8.34 -47.91
N ASP A 227 1.20 9.25 -47.95
CA ASP A 227 1.16 10.33 -48.91
C ASP A 227 1.74 11.58 -48.24
N SER A 228 3.04 11.75 -48.48
CA SER A 228 3.76 12.99 -48.23
C SER A 228 3.29 14.04 -49.23
N SER A 229 2.17 14.70 -48.94
CA SER A 229 1.82 15.98 -49.58
C SER A 229 1.74 17.06 -48.50
N ASP A 230 2.88 17.73 -48.30
CA ASP A 230 2.96 19.03 -47.64
C ASP A 230 2.13 20.05 -48.45
N GLU A 231 0.88 20.27 -48.07
CA GLU A 231 0.13 21.45 -48.49
C GLU A 231 0.19 22.52 -47.40
N GLU A 232 0.95 23.59 -47.69
CA GLU A 232 1.01 24.79 -46.88
C GLU A 232 -0.37 25.47 -46.81
N SER A 233 -1.04 25.33 -45.67
CA SER A 233 -2.22 26.12 -45.33
C SER A 233 -1.80 27.47 -44.75
N GLN A 234 -1.75 28.49 -45.60
CA GLN A 234 -1.68 29.90 -45.20
C GLN A 234 -2.93 30.30 -44.40
N GLY A 235 -2.77 30.54 -43.10
CA GLY A 235 -3.77 31.21 -42.26
C GLY A 235 -3.55 32.73 -42.27
N PRO A 236 -4.62 33.55 -42.29
CA PRO A 236 -4.49 34.99 -42.46
C PRO A 236 -3.98 35.66 -41.18
N VAL A 237 -3.02 36.57 -41.39
CA VAL A 237 -2.60 37.60 -40.45
C VAL A 237 -3.74 38.60 -40.23
N GLU A 238 -4.16 38.78 -38.98
CA GLU A 238 -4.75 40.03 -38.53
C GLU A 238 -3.98 40.56 -37.32
N SER A 239 -3.69 41.85 -37.39
CA SER A 239 -2.88 42.63 -36.47
C SER A 239 -3.79 43.67 -35.81
N GLY A 240 -3.60 43.92 -34.51
CA GLY A 240 -4.31 44.97 -33.78
C GLY A 240 -4.01 44.97 -32.28
N ASP A 241 -3.23 45.97 -31.86
CA ASP A 241 -2.52 46.21 -30.60
C ASP A 241 -3.38 47.01 -29.56
N PRO A 242 -2.83 47.69 -28.52
CA PRO A 242 -2.52 47.27 -27.14
C PRO A 242 -3.34 48.03 -26.03
N GLY A 243 -3.10 47.66 -24.77
CA GLY A 243 -3.34 48.49 -23.58
C GLY A 243 -3.81 47.64 -22.39
N GLY A 244 -3.37 47.80 -21.15
CA GLY A 244 -2.49 48.75 -20.49
C GLY A 244 -2.27 48.25 -19.05
N ASP A 245 -1.39 48.95 -18.34
CA ASP A 245 -0.80 48.64 -17.03
C ASP A 245 -1.77 48.29 -15.89
N GLU A 246 -1.31 47.51 -14.90
CA GLU A 246 -1.06 48.01 -13.52
C GLU A 246 -0.63 46.88 -12.57
N GLU A 247 0.35 47.21 -11.74
CA GLU A 247 0.94 46.43 -10.64
C GLU A 247 -0.02 46.36 -9.45
N GLU A 248 -0.09 45.22 -8.74
CA GLU A 248 -0.30 45.23 -7.29
C GLU A 248 0.42 44.04 -6.63
N GLU A 249 1.45 44.36 -5.83
CA GLU A 249 1.91 43.53 -4.73
C GLU A 249 0.86 43.51 -3.60
N ALA A 250 0.56 42.35 -3.02
CA ALA A 250 0.17 42.27 -1.61
C ALA A 250 0.28 40.84 -1.05
N ASN A 251 1.30 40.67 -0.19
CA ASN A 251 1.32 40.01 1.11
C ASN A 251 0.54 38.70 1.36
N GLU A 252 1.27 37.73 1.94
CA GLU A 252 0.74 36.62 2.73
C GLU A 252 -0.23 37.09 3.83
N PRO A 253 -1.15 36.22 4.24
CA PRO A 253 -1.22 35.96 5.68
C PRO A 253 -1.16 34.48 6.04
N GLU A 254 -0.54 34.29 7.20
CA GLU A 254 -0.47 33.10 8.02
C GLU A 254 -1.85 32.52 8.39
N ASP A 255 -1.81 31.20 8.57
CA ASP A 255 -2.53 30.39 9.55
C ASP A 255 -4.08 30.34 9.59
N GLY A 256 -4.57 29.13 9.79
CA GLY A 256 -6.00 28.85 9.89
C GLY A 256 -6.39 27.43 9.47
N ARG A 257 -5.69 26.38 9.95
CA ARG A 257 -6.24 25.01 9.89
C ARG A 257 -6.92 24.66 11.21
N SER A 258 -8.25 24.59 11.17
CA SER A 258 -9.06 23.80 12.10
C SER A 258 -10.16 23.05 11.31
N VAL A 259 -10.11 21.71 11.36
CA VAL A 259 -11.07 20.78 12.04
C VAL A 259 -12.26 20.44 11.12
N SER A 260 -12.45 19.19 10.71
CA SER A 260 -13.26 18.15 11.38
C SER A 260 -13.44 16.98 10.38
N GLU A 261 -13.86 15.76 10.70
CA GLU A 261 -14.01 14.93 11.91
C GLU A 261 -14.30 13.52 11.36
N TYR A 262 -13.76 12.52 12.02
CA TYR A 262 -14.07 11.10 11.82
C TYR A 262 -15.27 10.79 12.72
N SER A 263 -16.43 10.52 12.11
CA SER A 263 -17.60 10.04 12.85
C SER A 263 -17.52 8.52 12.98
N GLU A 264 -17.16 8.08 14.18
CA GLU A 264 -17.46 6.74 14.68
C GLU A 264 -18.92 6.71 15.15
N GLY A 265 -19.69 5.79 14.60
CA GLY A 265 -21.04 5.47 15.08
C GLY A 265 -21.00 4.22 15.95
N SER A 266 -21.15 4.41 17.25
CA SER A 266 -21.46 3.36 18.23
C SER A 266 -22.97 3.10 18.26
N SER A 267 -23.38 1.84 18.36
CA SER A 267 -24.69 1.46 18.90
C SER A 267 -24.53 0.24 19.80
N GLN A 268 -24.87 0.41 21.07
CA GLN A 268 -25.01 -0.63 22.08
C GLN A 268 -26.42 -1.27 22.02
N ASP A 269 -26.41 -2.59 22.08
CA ASP A 269 -27.22 -3.54 22.86
C ASP A 269 -28.76 -3.39 22.94
N GLU A 270 -29.46 -4.47 22.54
CA GLU A 270 -30.48 -5.11 23.38
C GLU A 270 -30.46 -6.65 23.23
N ASP A 271 -30.65 -7.30 24.39
CA ASP A 271 -30.65 -8.74 24.67
C ASP A 271 -31.81 -9.53 24.02
N GLY A 272 -31.57 -10.81 23.75
CA GLY A 272 -32.62 -11.78 23.46
C GLY A 272 -32.09 -13.19 23.15
N SER A 273 -32.02 -14.05 24.18
CA SER A 273 -31.53 -15.44 24.13
C SER A 273 -32.39 -16.41 23.31
N SER A 274 -31.75 -17.39 22.64
CA SER A 274 -32.05 -18.83 22.81
C SER A 274 -31.13 -19.71 21.94
N GLN A 275 -30.28 -20.50 22.62
CA GLN A 275 -30.02 -21.94 22.52
C GLN A 275 -30.03 -22.74 21.19
N ASP A 276 -29.15 -23.76 21.24
CA ASP A 276 -28.99 -24.98 20.41
C ASP A 276 -28.19 -24.83 19.10
N GLU A 277 -27.33 -25.76 18.65
CA GLU A 277 -26.50 -26.87 19.17
C GLU A 277 -25.69 -27.32 17.92
N ASP A 278 -24.43 -27.72 18.12
CA ASP A 278 -23.62 -28.65 17.31
C ASP A 278 -23.57 -28.56 15.76
N ALA A 279 -22.36 -28.38 15.22
CA ALA A 279 -21.85 -29.24 14.15
C ALA A 279 -20.35 -29.00 13.92
N GLU A 280 -19.59 -30.05 14.22
CA GLU A 280 -18.16 -30.15 14.00
C GLU A 280 -17.79 -30.18 12.51
N GLY A 281 -16.61 -29.66 12.20
CA GLY A 281 -16.09 -29.60 10.83
C GLY A 281 -14.64 -29.15 10.84
N GLU A 282 -13.77 -30.01 11.37
CA GLU A 282 -12.33 -29.99 11.13
C GLU A 282 -12.05 -30.04 9.62
N THR A 283 -11.31 -29.06 9.10
CA THR A 283 -10.35 -29.29 8.02
C THR A 283 -9.09 -28.53 8.34
N ASP A 284 -8.17 -29.32 8.87
CA ASP A 284 -6.77 -29.05 9.13
C ASP A 284 -6.02 -28.98 7.80
N ASP A 285 -5.31 -27.89 7.56
CA ASP A 285 -4.24 -27.74 6.56
C ASP A 285 -3.37 -26.55 7.04
N GLU A 286 -2.71 -26.78 8.17
CA GLU A 286 -1.74 -25.87 8.80
C GLU A 286 -0.38 -25.94 8.11
N GLU A 287 -0.18 -25.11 7.08
CA GLU A 287 1.10 -24.41 6.98
C GLU A 287 0.90 -23.02 7.62
N GLU A 288 1.21 -22.99 8.91
CA GLU A 288 1.22 -21.79 9.73
C GLU A 288 2.62 -21.16 9.66
N TYR A 289 2.72 -19.94 9.15
CA TYR A 289 3.96 -19.17 9.15
C TYR A 289 4.54 -19.09 10.59
N ASP A 290 5.78 -19.55 10.80
CA ASP A 290 6.47 -19.48 12.09
C ASP A 290 6.90 -18.04 12.42
N TRP A 291 5.94 -17.25 12.92
CA TRP A 291 6.18 -15.92 13.48
C TRP A 291 6.92 -15.96 14.81
N GLY A 292 7.06 -17.13 15.45
CA GLY A 292 7.65 -17.29 16.78
C GLY A 292 9.11 -16.83 16.86
N ASN A 293 9.86 -17.03 15.77
CA ASN A 293 11.26 -16.60 15.69
C ASN A 293 11.48 -15.10 15.42
N ILE A 294 10.41 -14.32 15.17
CA ILE A 294 10.48 -12.89 14.80
C ILE A 294 9.99 -11.97 15.95
N GLN A 295 9.31 -12.54 16.94
CA GLN A 295 8.31 -11.83 17.74
C GLN A 295 8.83 -10.73 18.67
N VAL A 296 10.09 -10.78 19.15
CA VAL A 296 10.89 -9.68 19.72
C VAL A 296 12.32 -10.22 19.91
N MET A 297 13.22 -9.92 18.98
CA MET A 297 14.64 -10.23 19.16
C MET A 297 15.41 -8.91 19.34
N PRO A 298 15.90 -8.59 20.56
CA PRO A 298 16.88 -7.53 20.72
C PRO A 298 18.17 -7.88 19.94
N ASN A 299 18.96 -6.85 19.62
CA ASN A 299 20.22 -6.99 18.90
C ASN A 299 21.21 -7.91 19.63
#